data_AF-A0A0K1FFR6-F1
#
_entry.id   AF-A0A0K1FFR6-F1
#
_cell.length_a   1.000
_cell.length_b   1.000
_cell.length_c   1.000
_cell.angle_alpha   90.00
_cell.angle_beta   90.00
_cell.angle_gamma   90.00
#
_symmetry.space_group_name_H-M   'P 1'
#
loop_
_entity.id
_entity.type
_entity.pdbx_description
1 polymer ?
#
loop_
_entity_poly.entity_id
_entity_poly.type
_entity_poly.pdbx_seq_one_letter_code
_entity_poly.pdbx_strand_id
1 'polypeptide(L)' 'MVNFEWNEELFREAAFEQGLEQGLEQGRVSAVLGMLKEKLPLEMIARVSEMSLEKIREIGQMHHLL' A
#
# COMPACT_ATOMS: atom_id res chain seq x y z
N MET A 1 -2.33 -8.92 38.87
CA MET A 1 -3.05 -8.26 37.76
C MET A 1 -2.18 -7.09 37.35
N VAL A 2 -1.60 -7.10 36.14
CA VAL A 2 -0.69 -6.04 35.71
C VAL A 2 -1.53 -4.78 35.48
N ASN A 3 -1.19 -3.69 36.17
CA ASN A 3 -1.85 -2.40 36.00
C ASN A 3 -1.42 -1.85 34.63
N PHE A 4 -2.25 -2.03 33.61
CA PHE A 4 -1.98 -1.52 32.26
C PHE A 4 -2.43 -0.06 32.23
N GLU A 5 -1.49 0.86 32.44
CA GLU A 5 -1.74 2.29 32.26
C GLU A 5 -1.92 2.57 30.77
N TRP A 6 -3.17 2.77 30.35
CA TRP A 6 -3.49 3.20 29.00
C TRP A 6 -2.96 4.61 28.80
N ASN A 7 -2.00 4.75 27.89
CA ASN A 7 -1.54 6.05 27.41
C ASN A 7 -2.31 6.40 26.12
N GLU A 8 -3.26 7.34 26.24
CA GLU A 8 -4.12 7.80 25.15
C GLU A 8 -3.31 8.41 23.98
N GLU A 9 -2.19 9.06 24.27
CA GLU A 9 -1.31 9.67 23.28
C GLU A 9 -0.66 8.59 22.40
N LEU A 10 -0.10 7.55 23.02
CA LEU A 10 0.49 6.42 22.30
C LEU A 10 -0.53 5.69 21.42
N PHE A 11 -1.77 5.54 21.88
CA PHE A 11 -2.82 4.92 21.07
C PHE A 11 -3.20 5.78 19.86
N ARG A 12 -3.31 7.10 20.05
CA ARG A 12 -3.63 8.04 18.96
C ARG A 12 -2.50 8.12 17.94
N GLU A 13 -1.25 8.14 18.39
CA GLU A 13 -0.07 8.09 17.51
C GLU A 13 -0.04 6.80 16.69
N ALA A 14 -0.18 5.63 17.35
CA ALA A 14 -0.21 4.35 16.66
C ALA A 14 -1.37 4.26 15.63
N ALA A 15 -2.57 4.75 15.98
CA ALA A 15 -3.70 4.77 15.06
C ALA A 15 -3.48 5.72 13.87
N PHE A 16 -2.83 6.87 14.11
CA PHE A 16 -2.50 7.83 13.05
C PHE A 16 -1.43 7.26 12.10
N GLU A 17 -0.37 6.67 12.63
CA GLU A 17 0.68 6.02 11.84
C GLU A 17 0.12 4.87 11.01
N GLN A 18 -0.71 4.02 11.60
CA GLN A 18 -1.41 2.95 10.88
C GLN A 18 -2.31 3.51 9.77
N GLY A 19 -3.07 4.57 10.05
CA GLY A 19 -3.91 5.22 9.04
C GLY A 19 -3.09 5.83 7.89
N LEU A 20 -1.94 6.42 8.21
CA LEU A 20 -1.02 6.97 7.21
C LEU A 20 -0.41 5.87 6.34
N GLU A 21 0.06 4.77 6.96
CA GLU A 21 0.63 3.62 6.25
C GLU A 21 -0.40 2.98 5.32
N GLN A 22 -1.62 2.74 5.81
CA GLN A 22 -2.72 2.23 4.99
C GLN A 22 -3.08 3.17 3.84
N GLY A 23 -3.12 4.48 4.08
CA GLY A 23 -3.38 5.48 3.05
C GLY A 23 -2.30 5.49 1.97
N LEU A 24 -1.03 5.39 2.37
CA LEU A 24 0.09 5.32 1.45
C LEU A 24 0.06 4.03 0.62
N GLU A 25 -0.20 2.88 1.26
CA GLU A 25 -0.32 1.59 0.58
C GLU A 25 -1.46 1.60 -0.45
N GLN A 26 -2.65 2.06 -0.03
CA GLN A 26 -3.80 2.20 -0.93
C GLN A 26 -3.51 3.15 -2.11
N GLY A 27 -2.82 4.27 -1.85
CA GLY A 27 -2.39 5.20 -2.89
C GLY A 27 -1.43 4.56 -3.89
N ARG A 28 -0.46 3.77 -3.42
CA ARG A 28 0.48 3.02 -4.27
C ARG A 28 -0.22 1.97 -5.12
N VAL A 29 -1.15 1.21 -4.55
CA VAL A 29 -1.96 0.22 -5.29
C VAL A 29 -2.81 0.91 -6.36
N SER A 30 -3.45 2.03 -6.02
CA SER A 30 -4.25 2.82 -6.97
C SER A 30 -3.41 3.33 -8.13
N ALA A 31 -2.19 3.83 -7.86
CA ALA A 31 -1.25 4.25 -8.89
C ALA A 31 -0.82 3.09 -9.80
N VAL A 32 -0.51 1.92 -9.24
CA VAL A 32 -0.20 0.69 -10.01
C VAL A 32 -1.35 0.32 -10.93
N LEU A 33 -2.59 0.31 -10.44
CA LEU A 33 -3.77 0.01 -11.26
C LEU A 33 -3.95 1.02 -12.40
N GLY A 34 -3.72 2.30 -12.15
CA GLY A 34 -3.75 3.34 -13.19
C GLY A 34 -2.71 3.07 -14.27
N MET A 35 -1.46 2.80 -13.88
CA MET A 35 -0.37 2.51 -14.82
C MET A 35 -0.57 1.21 -15.62
N LEU A 36 -1.14 0.18 -15.00
CA LEU A 36 -1.50 -1.07 -15.69
C LEU A 36 -2.60 -0.86 -16.74
N LYS A 37 -3.61 -0.05 -16.43
CA LYS A 37 -4.66 0.33 -17.40
C LYS A 37 -4.08 1.08 -18.61
N GLU A 38 -3.10 1.93 -18.37
CA GLU A 38 -2.35 2.64 -19.42
C GLU A 38 -1.32 1.75 -20.15
N LYS A 39 -1.24 0.46 -19.79
CA LYS A 39 -0.32 -0.54 -20.37
C LYS A 39 1.15 -0.15 -20.28
N LEU A 40 1.54 0.56 -19.21
CA LEU A 40 2.94 0.89 -18.97
C LEU A 40 3.78 -0.38 -18.72
N PRO A 41 5.08 -0.39 -19.07
CA PRO A 41 5.95 -1.53 -18.79
C PRO A 41 6.05 -1.84 -17.30
N LEU A 42 5.98 -3.12 -16.92
CA LEU A 42 6.01 -3.55 -15.52
C LEU A 42 7.26 -3.06 -14.76
N GLU A 43 8.42 -3.01 -15.41
CA GLU A 43 9.65 -2.48 -14.83
C GLU A 43 9.57 -0.99 -14.48
N MET A 44 8.84 -0.20 -15.28
CA MET A 44 8.61 1.21 -15.00
C MET A 44 7.66 1.37 -13.82
N ILE A 45 6.59 0.58 -13.78
CA ILE A 45 5.63 0.55 -12.67
C ILE A 45 6.34 0.18 -11.37
N ALA A 46 7.20 -0.84 -11.37
CA ALA A 46 7.99 -1.26 -10.21
C ALA A 46 8.86 -0.15 -9.65
N ARG A 47 9.54 0.59 -10.54
CA ARG A 47 10.40 1.71 -10.14
C ARG A 47 9.60 2.87 -9.55
N VAL A 48 8.47 3.23 -10.14
CA VAL A 48 7.67 4.40 -9.73
C VAL A 48 6.86 4.11 -8.47
N SER A 49 6.31 2.89 -8.36
CA SER A 49 5.50 2.48 -7.20
C SER A 49 6.34 1.91 -6.06
N GLU A 50 7.66 1.79 -6.22
CA GLU A 50 8.60 1.12 -5.30
C GLU A 50 8.16 -0.30 -4.91
N MET A 51 7.48 -0.99 -5.82
CA MET A 51 6.82 -2.27 -5.58
C MET A 51 7.48 -3.38 -6.41
N SER A 52 7.54 -4.59 -5.85
CA SER A 52 8.11 -5.72 -6.57
C SER A 52 7.27 -6.10 -7.79
N LEU A 53 7.94 -6.64 -8.83
CA LEU A 53 7.26 -7.13 -10.03
C LEU A 53 6.23 -8.22 -9.72
N GLU A 54 6.51 -9.06 -8.72
CA GLU A 54 5.59 -10.12 -8.27
C GLU A 54 4.29 -9.53 -7.74
N LYS A 55 4.39 -8.52 -6.86
CA LYS A 55 3.21 -7.87 -6.29
C LYS A 55 2.40 -7.11 -7.35
N ILE A 56 3.08 -6.45 -8.30
CA ILE A 56 2.41 -5.78 -9.42
C ILE A 56 1.68 -6.79 -10.31
N ARG A 57 2.26 -7.97 -10.56
CA ARG A 57 1.61 -9.05 -11.32
C ARG A 57 0.37 -9.58 -10.60
N GLU A 58 0.48 -9.82 -9.30
CA GLU A 58 -0.66 -10.24 -8.47
C GLU A 58 -1.81 -9.23 -8.57
N ILE A 59 -1.52 -7.93 -8.40
CA ILE A 59 -2.51 -6.84 -8.56
C ILE A 59 -3.13 -6.87 -9.96
N GLY A 60 -2.30 -6.98 -11.01
CA GLY A 60 -2.81 -7.03 -12.39
C GLY A 60 -3.69 -8.25 -12.67
N GLN A 61 -3.33 -9.43 -12.17
CA GLN A 61 -4.10 -10.66 -12.32
C GLN A 61 -5.43 -10.60 -11.56
N MET A 62 -5.42 -10.13 -10.30
CA MET A 62 -6.62 -9.96 -9.49
C MET A 62 -7.64 -9.01 -10.16
N HIS A 63 -7.15 -8.05 -10.93
CA HIS A 63 -7.96 -7.06 -11.63
C HIS A 63 -8.14 -7.32 -13.13
N HIS A 64 -7.69 -8.49 -13.64
CA HIS A 64 -7.80 -8.89 -15.06
C HIS A 64 -7.15 -7.89 -16.04
N LEU A 65 -6.07 -7.22 -15.62
CA LEU A 65 -5.29 -6.26 -16.42
C LEU A 65 -4.03 -6.89 -17.04
N LEU A 66 -3.71 -8.15 -16.69
CA LEU A 66 -2.57 -8.92 -17.17
C LEU A 66 -2.97 -10.35 -17.53
#